data_AF-A0A9W9A2X9-F1
#
_entry.id   AF-A0A9W9A2X9-F1
#
_cell.length_a   1.000
_cell.length_b   1.000
_cell.length_c   1.000
_cell.angle_alpha   90.00
_cell.angle_beta   90.00
_cell.angle_gamma   90.00
#
_symmetry.space_group_name_H-M   'P 1'
#
loop_
_entity.id
_entity.type
_entity.pdbx_description
1 polymer ?
#
loop_
_entity_poly.entity_id
_entity_poly.type
_entity_poly.pdbx_seq_one_letter_code
_entity_poly.pdbx_strand_id
1 'polypeptide(L)'
;TSCQTTYTVVSGDNCVALAAKFNVTDAALLAANPAVDANCDNLFVGQKLCIPCTAEYTVKSGDVCISIANMFNITAAQLEAANTDIDPLCDNLQPGEVSILKRFGT
;
A
#
# COMPACT_ATOMS: atom_id res chain seq x y z
N THR A 1 -1.94 5.78 6.78
CA THR A 1 -2.14 5.93 5.33
C THR A 1 -0.87 6.54 4.80
N SER A 2 0.13 5.72 4.47
CA SER A 2 1.38 6.26 3.93
C SER A 2 1.20 6.55 2.44
N CYS A 3 1.26 7.83 2.09
CA CYS A 3 1.35 8.22 0.70
C CYS A 3 2.72 7.87 0.15
N GLN A 4 2.81 6.87 -0.73
CA GLN A 4 4.10 6.42 -1.25
C GLN A 4 4.61 7.38 -2.33
N THR A 5 3.72 7.77 -3.24
CA THR A 5 3.99 8.78 -4.25
C THR A 5 2.75 9.59 -4.53
N THR A 6 2.93 10.73 -5.19
CA THR A 6 1.83 11.58 -5.66
C THR A 6 1.77 11.52 -7.17
N TYR A 7 0.56 11.34 -7.69
CA TYR A 7 0.24 11.39 -9.10
C TYR A 7 -0.63 12.62 -9.41
N THR A 8 -0.39 13.29 -10.52
CA THR A 8 -1.24 14.39 -10.98
C THR A 8 -2.23 13.87 -11.99
N VAL A 9 -3.52 14.00 -11.70
CA VAL A 9 -4.63 13.57 -12.56
C VAL A 9 -4.57 14.27 -13.91
N VAL A 10 -4.69 13.51 -14.99
CA VAL A 10 -4.77 14.00 -16.37
C VAL A 10 -6.12 13.68 -17.00
N SER A 11 -6.39 14.26 -18.18
CA SER A 11 -7.64 14.04 -18.90
C SER A 11 -7.82 12.55 -19.25
N GLY A 12 -8.99 12.01 -18.91
CA GLY A 12 -9.34 10.60 -19.16
C GLY A 12 -9.03 9.64 -17.99
N ASP A 13 -8.37 10.11 -16.93
CA ASP A 13 -8.16 9.31 -15.74
C ASP A 13 -9.48 9.02 -14.99
N ASN A 14 -9.55 7.84 -14.39
CA ASN A 14 -10.57 7.43 -13.42
C ASN A 14 -9.92 6.49 -12.39
N CYS A 15 -10.57 6.25 -11.24
CA CYS A 15 -9.96 5.45 -10.18
C CYS A 15 -9.61 4.02 -10.63
N VAL A 16 -10.44 3.37 -11.44
CA VAL A 16 -10.19 1.99 -11.91
C VAL A 16 -8.91 1.94 -12.76
N ALA A 17 -8.78 2.87 -13.71
CA ALA A 17 -7.61 2.94 -14.58
C ALA A 17 -6.34 3.29 -13.79
N LEU A 18 -6.44 4.20 -12.81
CA LEU A 18 -5.32 4.58 -11.95
C LEU A 18 -4.93 3.46 -10.99
N ALA A 19 -5.89 2.78 -10.37
CA ALA A 19 -5.65 1.66 -9.49
C ALA A 19 -4.91 0.55 -10.25
N ALA A 20 -5.38 0.19 -11.44
CA ALA A 20 -4.71 -0.76 -12.33
C ALA A 20 -3.29 -0.30 -12.71
N LYS A 21 -3.13 0.98 -13.10
CA LYS A 21 -1.83 1.56 -13.48
C LYS A 21 -0.79 1.45 -12.36
N PHE A 22 -1.21 1.63 -11.12
CA PHE A 22 -0.33 1.59 -9.95
C PHE A 22 -0.32 0.24 -9.23
N ASN A 23 -1.01 -0.76 -9.77
CA ASN A 23 -1.16 -2.07 -9.16
C ASN A 23 -1.65 -2.00 -7.71
N VAL A 24 -2.64 -1.13 -7.47
CA VAL A 24 -3.35 -0.97 -6.19
C VAL A 24 -4.81 -1.35 -6.35
N THR A 25 -5.51 -1.55 -5.22
CA THR A 25 -6.97 -1.73 -5.25
C THR A 25 -7.68 -0.38 -5.24
N ASP A 26 -8.89 -0.31 -5.82
CA ASP A 26 -9.75 0.88 -5.75
C ASP A 26 -9.99 1.30 -4.29
N ALA A 27 -10.22 0.32 -3.41
CA ALA A 27 -10.43 0.57 -1.99
C ALA A 27 -9.21 1.21 -1.32
N ALA A 28 -7.99 0.74 -1.63
CA ALA A 28 -6.77 1.34 -1.10
C ALA A 28 -6.54 2.75 -1.66
N LEU A 29 -6.81 2.95 -2.97
CA LEU A 29 -6.68 4.25 -3.61
C LEU A 29 -7.64 5.27 -2.99
N LEU A 30 -8.91 4.91 -2.77
CA LEU A 30 -9.90 5.76 -2.12
C LEU A 30 -9.57 6.02 -0.64
N ALA A 31 -9.11 5.00 0.09
CA ALA A 31 -8.68 5.17 1.49
C ALA A 31 -7.51 6.16 1.63
N ALA A 32 -6.58 6.16 0.66
CA ALA A 32 -5.47 7.11 0.62
C ALA A 32 -5.90 8.54 0.21
N ASN A 33 -7.12 8.71 -0.33
CA ASN A 33 -7.62 9.97 -0.88
C ASN A 33 -9.04 10.26 -0.39
N PRO A 34 -9.23 10.60 0.90
CA PRO A 34 -10.57 10.76 1.50
C PRO A 34 -11.41 11.91 0.92
N ALA A 35 -10.81 12.79 0.10
CA ALA A 35 -11.53 13.81 -0.64
C ALA A 35 -12.14 13.31 -1.96
N VAL A 36 -11.71 12.14 -2.45
CA VAL A 36 -12.29 11.48 -3.62
C VAL A 36 -13.46 10.63 -3.15
N ASP A 37 -14.61 10.80 -3.77
CA ASP A 37 -15.80 10.02 -3.39
C ASP A 37 -15.73 8.57 -3.88
N ALA A 38 -16.65 7.75 -3.38
CA ALA A 38 -16.71 6.32 -3.70
C ALA A 38 -17.00 6.02 -5.19
N ASN A 39 -17.59 6.96 -5.92
CA ASN A 39 -17.85 6.82 -7.36
C ASN A 39 -16.66 7.29 -8.21
N CYS A 40 -15.69 7.98 -7.58
CA CYS A 40 -14.57 8.64 -8.24
C CYS A 40 -15.02 9.62 -9.33
N ASP A 41 -16.20 10.22 -9.18
CA ASP A 41 -16.77 11.14 -10.18
C ASP A 41 -16.37 12.61 -9.91
N ASN A 42 -15.83 12.90 -8.73
CA ASN A 42 -15.29 14.20 -8.35
C ASN A 42 -13.79 14.40 -8.66
N LEU A 43 -13.18 13.52 -9.46
CA LEU A 43 -11.78 13.63 -9.87
C LEU A 43 -11.61 14.75 -10.91
N PHE A 44 -10.62 15.64 -10.75
CA PHE A 44 -10.37 16.73 -11.69
C PHE A 44 -8.92 16.81 -12.18
N VAL A 45 -8.73 17.23 -13.43
CA VAL A 45 -7.41 17.41 -14.03
C VAL A 45 -6.57 18.38 -13.20
N GLY A 46 -5.33 18.00 -12.92
CA GLY A 46 -4.42 18.76 -12.06
C GLY A 46 -4.54 18.45 -10.56
N GLN A 47 -5.54 17.67 -10.14
CA GLN A 47 -5.62 17.16 -8.78
C GLN A 47 -4.43 16.27 -8.44
N LYS A 48 -3.85 16.45 -7.26
CA LYS A 48 -2.83 15.55 -6.72
C LYS A 48 -3.51 14.39 -6.01
N LEU A 49 -3.30 13.19 -6.52
CA LEU A 49 -3.77 11.94 -5.95
C LEU A 49 -2.62 11.24 -5.24
N CYS A 50 -2.86 10.85 -4.01
CA CYS A 50 -1.98 9.99 -3.27
C CYS A 50 -2.04 8.56 -3.80
N ILE A 51 -0.91 7.99 -4.18
CA ILE A 51 -0.83 6.59 -4.58
C ILE A 51 -0.31 5.78 -3.39
N PRO A 52 -1.12 4.88 -2.82
CA PRO A 52 -0.69 4.04 -1.70
C PRO A 52 0.27 2.95 -2.18
N CYS A 53 1.08 2.42 -1.26
CA CYS A 53 1.79 1.18 -1.50
C CYS A 53 0.86 0.01 -1.15
N THR A 54 0.49 -0.81 -2.14
CA THR A 54 -0.12 -2.13 -1.92
C THR A 54 0.83 -3.21 -2.40
N ALA A 55 2.12 -3.09 -2.06
CA ALA A 55 2.99 -4.23 -2.25
C ALA A 55 2.32 -5.43 -1.56
N GLU A 56 2.16 -6.54 -2.25
CA GLU A 56 1.88 -7.81 -1.60
C GLU A 56 3.21 -8.54 -1.59
N TYR A 57 3.64 -8.95 -0.40
CA TYR A 57 4.86 -9.72 -0.26
C TYR A 57 4.50 -11.04 0.40
N THR A 58 4.76 -12.12 -0.33
CA THR A 58 4.69 -13.47 0.23
C THR A 58 6.02 -13.78 0.88
N VAL A 59 5.99 -14.05 2.19
CA VAL A 59 7.18 -14.47 2.94
C VAL A 59 7.81 -15.68 2.25
N LYS A 60 9.12 -15.62 2.02
CA LYS A 60 9.94 -16.71 1.52
C LYS A 60 10.74 -17.31 2.67
N SER A 61 11.14 -18.57 2.49
CA SER A 61 12.05 -19.21 3.43
C SER A 61 13.36 -18.41 3.55
N GLY A 62 13.73 -18.07 4.78
CA GLY A 62 14.93 -17.28 5.07
C GLY A 62 14.71 -15.76 5.10
N ASP A 63 13.49 -15.30 4.85
CA ASP A 63 13.15 -13.90 5.10
C ASP A 63 13.14 -13.59 6.59
N VAL A 64 13.51 -12.36 6.89
CA VAL A 64 13.37 -11.72 8.21
C VAL A 64 12.75 -10.33 8.03
N CYS A 65 12.04 -9.81 9.03
CA CYS A 65 11.36 -8.50 8.92
C CYS A 65 12.29 -7.39 8.43
N ILE A 66 13.55 -7.37 8.86
CA ILE A 66 14.49 -6.33 8.40
C ILE A 66 14.82 -6.42 6.91
N SER A 67 14.94 -7.63 6.36
CA SER A 67 15.20 -7.84 4.93
C SER A 67 14.01 -7.44 4.07
N ILE A 68 12.79 -7.75 4.54
CA ILE A 68 11.55 -7.37 3.90
C ILE A 68 11.37 -5.85 3.99
N ALA A 69 11.51 -5.26 5.17
CA ALA A 69 11.37 -3.83 5.39
C ALA A 69 12.33 -3.01 4.49
N ASN A 70 13.59 -3.45 4.37
CA ASN A 70 14.57 -2.83 3.47
C ASN A 70 14.15 -2.92 1.99
N MET A 71 13.54 -4.03 1.56
CA MET A 71 13.01 -4.19 0.20
C MET A 71 11.95 -3.12 -0.12
N PHE A 72 11.19 -2.68 0.89
CA PHE A 72 10.14 -1.68 0.75
C PHE A 72 10.53 -0.28 1.23
N ASN A 73 11.82 -0.05 1.55
CA ASN A 73 12.34 1.21 2.07
C ASN A 73 11.59 1.73 3.32
N ILE A 74 11.26 0.82 4.23
CA ILE A 74 10.62 1.11 5.53
C ILE A 74 11.45 0.49 6.67
N THR A 75 11.12 0.80 7.92
CA THR A 75 11.74 0.16 9.09
C THR A 75 11.02 -1.14 9.45
N ALA A 76 11.72 -2.07 10.13
CA ALA A 76 11.10 -3.29 10.68
C ALA A 76 9.93 -2.95 11.62
N ALA A 77 10.07 -1.92 12.46
CA ALA A 77 8.99 -1.45 13.32
C ALA A 77 7.76 -0.95 12.55
N GLN A 78 7.95 -0.29 11.39
CA GLN A 78 6.84 0.09 10.51
C GLN A 78 6.17 -1.14 9.88
N LEU A 79 6.96 -2.17 9.56
CA LEU A 79 6.46 -3.47 9.12
C LEU A 79 5.64 -4.18 10.19
N GLU A 80 6.16 -4.33 11.40
CA GLU A 80 5.45 -4.93 12.53
C GLU A 80 4.17 -4.15 12.88
N ALA A 81 4.24 -2.81 12.93
CA ALA A 81 3.08 -1.97 13.22
C ALA A 81 1.96 -2.07 12.18
N ALA A 82 2.31 -2.34 10.92
CA ALA A 82 1.31 -2.58 9.89
C ALA A 82 0.66 -3.96 10.06
N ASN A 83 1.33 -4.96 10.62
CA ASN A 83 0.87 -6.35 10.62
C ASN A 83 0.64 -6.86 12.03
N THR A 84 -0.59 -6.73 12.54
CA THR A 84 -0.93 -7.17 13.92
C THR A 84 -0.74 -8.66 14.17
N ASP A 85 -0.56 -9.45 13.12
CA ASP A 85 -0.33 -10.89 13.20
C ASP A 85 1.16 -11.23 13.31
N ILE A 86 2.06 -10.25 13.11
CA ILE A 86 3.50 -10.35 13.31
C ILE A 86 3.85 -9.76 14.67
N ASP A 87 4.61 -10.49 15.48
CA ASP A 87 5.06 -9.99 16.79
C ASP A 87 6.26 -9.04 16.68
N PRO A 88 6.57 -8.25 17.73
CA PRO A 88 7.67 -7.29 17.72
C PRO A 88 9.09 -7.90 17.65
N LEU A 89 9.23 -9.21 17.81
CA LEU A 89 10.50 -9.92 17.64
C LEU A 89 10.63 -10.50 16.22
N CYS A 90 9.55 -10.49 15.44
CA CYS A 90 9.44 -11.09 14.12
C CYS A 90 9.85 -12.57 14.10
N ASP A 91 9.64 -13.29 15.21
CA ASP A 91 9.98 -14.71 15.31
C ASP A 91 8.83 -15.63 14.89
N ASN A 92 7.61 -15.08 14.79
CA ASN A 92 6.44 -15.76 14.26
C ASN A 92 6.24 -15.66 12.74
N LEU A 93 7.19 -15.11 12.00
CA LEU A 93 7.12 -14.95 10.55
C LEU A 93 7.14 -16.30 9.82
N GLN A 94 6.11 -16.62 9.02
CA GLN A 94 6.00 -17.92 8.34
C GLN A 94 6.09 -17.82 6.80
N PRO A 95 6.93 -18.65 6.14
CA PRO A 95 6.93 -18.75 4.68
C PRO A 95 5.55 -19.08 4.12
N GLY A 96 5.18 -18.41 3.02
CA GLY A 96 3.88 -18.55 2.39
C GLY A 96 2.79 -17.62 2.94
N GLU A 97 3.08 -16.83 3.98
CA GLU A 97 2.17 -15.79 4.47
C GLU A 97 2.13 -14.62 3.47
N VAL A 98 0.94 -14.36 2.89
CA VAL A 98 0.80 -13.54 1.66
C VAL A 98 0.64 -12.03 1.90
N SER A 99 0.45 -11.55 3.14
CA SER A 99 -0.20 -10.24 3.34
C SER A 99 0.52 -9.23 4.25
N ILE A 100 1.85 -9.27 4.36
CA ILE A 100 2.61 -8.37 5.25
C ILE A 100 2.48 -6.88 4.89
N LEU A 101 1.87 -6.52 3.76
CA LEU A 101 1.93 -5.15 3.26
C LEU A 101 0.55 -4.58 2.89
N LYS A 102 -0.53 -5.34 3.12
CA LYS A 102 -1.91 -4.87 2.92
C LYS A 102 -2.30 -3.71 3.85
N ARG A 103 -1.53 -3.48 4.92
CA ARG A 103 -1.94 -2.67 6.07
C ARG A 103 -1.14 -1.38 6.27
N PHE A 104 -0.25 -1.03 5.34
CA PHE A 104 0.38 0.30 5.33
C PHE A 104 -0.58 1.43 4.92
N GLY A 105 -1.75 1.07 4.37
CA GLY A 105 -2.89 1.96 4.22
C GLY A 105 -3.79 1.94 5.45
N THR A 106 -3.45 2.69 6.50
CA THR A 106 -4.36 3.01 7.62
C THR A 106 -5.09 4.33 7.48
#